data_AF-A0A9Q8Z261-F1
#
_entry.id   AF-A0A9Q8Z261-F1
#
_cell.length_a   1.000
_cell.length_b   1.000
_cell.length_c   1.000
_cell.angle_alpha   90.00
_cell.angle_beta   90.00
_cell.angle_gamma   90.00
#
_symmetry.space_group_name_H-M   'P 1'
#
loop_
_entity.id
_entity.type
_entity.pdbx_description
1 polymer ?
#
loop_
_entity_poly.entity_id
_entity_poly.type
_entity_poly.pdbx_seq_one_letter_code
_entity_poly.pdbx_strand_id
1 'polypeptide(L)'
;MVSAKYSEVYQKIRDMGDKLKAAGKQGPSNDEQLKLYAYAKVAEGKSIDEAKQPGMFDLAGKAKHKEWKKVAESGITAEQAEQEYIKLAEELLAKYDN
;
A
#
# COMPACT_ATOMS: atom_id res chain seq x y z
N MET A 1 -4.56 1.21 16.35
CA MET A 1 -4.35 -0.17 15.86
C MET A 1 -5.25 -0.35 14.65
N VAL A 2 -4.73 -0.92 13.57
CA VAL A 2 -5.52 -1.24 12.37
C VAL A 2 -6.56 -2.33 12.67
N SER A 3 -7.66 -2.37 11.94
CA SER A 3 -8.71 -3.38 12.17
C SER A 3 -8.28 -4.80 11.78
N ALA A 4 -9.01 -5.79 12.30
CA ALA A 4 -8.85 -7.18 11.90
C ALA A 4 -9.05 -7.39 10.38
N LYS A 5 -10.00 -6.65 9.78
CA LYS A 5 -10.26 -6.71 8.34
C LYS A 5 -9.04 -6.23 7.54
N TYR A 6 -8.41 -5.14 7.97
CA TYR A 6 -7.18 -4.66 7.35
C TYR A 6 -6.08 -5.73 7.39
N SER A 7 -5.83 -6.34 8.55
CA SER A 7 -4.80 -7.37 8.69
C SER A 7 -5.07 -8.60 7.81
N GLU A 8 -6.33 -9.03 7.72
CA GLU A 8 -6.73 -10.15 6.85
C GLU A 8 -6.47 -9.84 5.38
N VAL A 9 -6.94 -8.68 4.91
CA VAL A 9 -6.80 -8.27 3.51
C VAL A 9 -5.33 -7.99 3.16
N TYR A 10 -4.56 -7.43 4.08
CA TYR A 10 -3.11 -7.25 3.93
C TYR A 10 -2.40 -8.59 3.70
N GLN A 11 -2.75 -9.62 4.49
CA GLN A 11 -2.18 -10.95 4.33
C GLN A 11 -2.56 -11.55 2.97
N LYS A 12 -3.83 -11.43 2.56
CA LYS A 12 -4.29 -11.90 1.24
C LYS A 12 -3.54 -11.24 0.08
N ILE A 13 -3.32 -9.92 0.13
CA ILE A 13 -2.53 -9.20 -0.89
C ILE A 13 -1.09 -9.71 -0.95
N ARG A 14 -0.49 -9.98 0.22
CA ARG A 14 0.85 -10.55 0.30
C ARG A 14 0.89 -11.93 -0.35
N ASP A 15 -0.03 -12.82 0.04
CA ASP A 15 -0.09 -14.19 -0.46
C ASP A 15 -0.36 -14.22 -1.98
N MET A 16 -1.25 -13.35 -2.47
CA MET A 16 -1.49 -13.13 -3.89
C MET A 16 -0.20 -12.70 -4.60
N GLY A 17 0.55 -11.74 -4.04
CA GLY A 17 1.82 -11.29 -4.60
C GLY A 17 2.85 -12.41 -4.69
N ASP A 18 2.96 -13.24 -3.64
CA ASP A 18 3.85 -14.40 -3.61
C ASP A 18 3.42 -15.47 -4.62
N LYS A 19 2.11 -15.75 -4.74
CA LYS A 19 1.51 -16.66 -5.73
C LYS A 19 1.80 -16.20 -7.16
N LEU A 20 1.58 -14.92 -7.48
CA LEU A 20 1.82 -14.37 -8.80
C LEU A 20 3.29 -14.42 -9.17
N LYS A 21 4.18 -14.10 -8.23
CA LYS A 21 5.63 -14.19 -8.41
C LYS A 21 6.08 -15.63 -8.67
N ALA A 22 5.58 -16.58 -7.89
CA ALA A 22 5.88 -18.01 -8.07
C ALA A 22 5.37 -18.53 -9.42
N ALA A 23 4.22 -18.03 -9.88
CA ALA A 23 3.63 -18.38 -11.17
C ALA A 23 4.20 -17.60 -12.37
N GLY A 24 5.12 -16.66 -12.14
CA GLY A 24 5.63 -15.76 -13.19
C GLY A 24 4.56 -14.87 -13.84
N LYS A 25 3.43 -14.65 -13.16
CA LYS A 25 2.33 -13.82 -13.64
C LYS A 25 2.56 -12.35 -13.31
N GLN A 26 2.03 -11.47 -14.14
CA GLN A 26 2.06 -10.04 -13.88
C GLN A 26 1.18 -9.71 -12.66
N GLY A 27 1.74 -8.96 -11.71
CA GLY A 27 1.04 -8.48 -10.54
C GLY A 27 0.42 -7.09 -10.71
N PRO A 28 -0.04 -6.48 -9.60
CA PRO A 28 -0.48 -5.10 -9.57
C PRO A 28 0.56 -4.17 -10.19
N SER A 29 0.08 -3.18 -10.93
CA SER A 29 0.88 -2.10 -11.49
C SER A 29 1.63 -1.32 -10.40
N ASN A 30 2.69 -0.62 -10.79
CA ASN A 30 3.48 0.18 -9.85
C ASN A 30 2.61 1.21 -9.12
N ASP A 31 1.65 1.84 -9.78
CA ASP A 31 0.75 2.83 -9.17
C ASP A 31 -0.20 2.20 -8.14
N GLU A 32 -0.74 1.00 -8.42
CA GLU A 32 -1.56 0.25 -7.47
C GLU A 32 -0.74 -0.13 -6.22
N GLN A 33 0.50 -0.57 -6.40
CA GLN A 33 1.42 -0.89 -5.30
C GLN A 33 1.78 0.34 -4.46
N LEU A 34 2.04 1.48 -5.10
CA LEU A 34 2.35 2.73 -4.44
C LEU A 34 1.17 3.26 -3.61
N LYS A 35 -0.05 3.15 -4.13
CA LYS A 35 -1.27 3.53 -3.40
C LYS A 35 -1.49 2.64 -2.17
N LEU A 36 -1.39 1.32 -2.33
CA LEU A 36 -1.46 0.39 -1.19
C LEU A 36 -0.43 0.74 -0.12
N TYR A 37 0.81 1.03 -0.52
CA TYR A 37 1.85 1.46 0.41
C TYR A 37 1.49 2.75 1.14
N ALA A 38 1.02 3.77 0.42
CA ALA A 38 0.67 5.07 0.98
C ALA A 38 -0.46 4.96 2.01
N TYR A 39 -1.55 4.27 1.66
CA TYR A 39 -2.67 4.05 2.59
C TYR A 39 -2.25 3.22 3.80
N ALA A 40 -1.47 2.16 3.60
CA ALA A 40 -0.96 1.34 4.71
C ALA A 40 -0.14 2.17 5.72
N LYS A 41 0.73 3.07 5.24
CA LYS A 41 1.53 3.92 6.14
C LYS A 41 0.67 4.87 6.98
N VAL A 42 -0.35 5.49 6.38
CA VAL A 42 -1.24 6.39 7.10
C VAL A 42 -2.16 5.63 8.06
N ALA A 43 -2.68 4.46 7.65
CA ALA A 43 -3.49 3.59 8.49
C ALA A 43 -2.72 3.06 9.71
N GLU A 44 -1.42 2.75 9.55
CA GLU A 44 -0.52 2.37 10.64
C GLU A 44 -0.17 3.55 11.58
N GLY A 45 -0.63 4.77 11.27
CA GLY A 45 -0.34 5.97 12.05
C GLY A 45 1.11 6.45 11.91
N LYS A 46 1.82 6.06 10.85
CA LYS A 46 3.19 6.52 10.63
C LYS A 46 3.17 7.96 10.14
N SER A 47 4.00 8.80 10.77
CA SER A 47 4.21 10.16 10.30
C SER A 47 5.21 10.18 9.15
N ILE A 48 4.90 10.96 8.12
CA ILE A 48 5.83 11.15 7.01
C ILE A 48 7.03 12.01 7.41
N ASP A 49 6.88 12.87 8.42
CA ASP A 49 7.97 13.71 8.91
C ASP A 49 9.07 12.88 9.59
N GLU A 50 8.71 11.69 10.10
CA GLU A 50 9.65 10.72 10.68
C GLU A 50 10.23 9.77 9.63
N ALA A 51 9.76 9.85 8.38
CA ALA A 51 10.26 9.03 7.29
C ALA A 51 11.68 9.46 6.92
N LYS A 52 12.60 8.49 6.84
CA LYS A 52 13.92 8.74 6.27
C LYS A 52 13.77 9.17 4.81
N GLN A 53 14.36 10.31 4.48
CA GLN A 53 14.39 10.78 3.10
C GLN A 53 15.12 9.75 2.22
N PRO A 54 14.52 9.33 1.10
CA PRO A 54 15.16 8.39 0.20
C PRO A 54 16.41 9.01 -0.43
N GLY A 55 17.46 8.21 -0.59
CA GLY A 55 18.72 8.66 -1.18
C GLY A 55 18.57 9.12 -2.63
N MET A 56 19.54 9.89 -3.12
CA MET A 56 19.51 10.49 -4.47
C MET A 56 19.26 9.47 -5.59
N PHE A 57 19.77 8.25 -5.45
CA PHE A 57 19.65 7.15 -6.43
C PHE A 57 18.50 6.17 -6.14
N ASP A 58 17.76 6.33 -5.04
CA ASP A 58 16.65 5.45 -4.68
C ASP A 58 15.34 5.93 -5.34
N LEU A 59 15.17 5.60 -6.63
CA LEU A 59 13.98 5.99 -7.40
C LEU A 59 12.70 5.37 -6.84
N ALA A 60 12.77 4.12 -6.36
CA ALA A 60 11.62 3.41 -5.80
C ALA A 60 11.21 4.00 -4.44
N GLY A 61 12.17 4.28 -3.56
CA GLY A 61 11.93 4.96 -2.30
C GLY A 61 11.38 6.37 -2.50
N LYS A 62 11.89 7.11 -3.49
CA LYS A 62 11.33 8.41 -3.89
C LYS A 62 9.87 8.32 -4.32
N ALA A 63 9.51 7.33 -5.14
CA ALA A 63 8.13 7.14 -5.57
C ALA A 63 7.21 6.78 -4.39
N LYS A 64 7.63 5.86 -3.53
CA LYS A 64 6.91 5.49 -2.29
C LYS A 64 6.70 6.67 -1.36
N HIS A 65 7.77 7.44 -1.11
CA HIS A 65 7.71 8.63 -0.27
C HIS A 65 6.80 9.70 -0.89
N LYS A 66 6.85 9.90 -2.20
CA LYS A 66 6.00 10.87 -2.90
C LYS A 66 4.52 10.52 -2.79
N GLU A 67 4.14 9.26 -3.04
CA GLU A 67 2.73 8.87 -2.96
C GLU A 67 2.23 8.88 -1.51
N TRP A 68 3.05 8.41 -0.56
CA TRP A 68 2.72 8.52 0.87
C TRP A 68 2.53 9.99 1.28
N LYS A 69 3.41 10.89 0.84
CA LYS A 69 3.29 12.33 1.13
C LYS A 69 1.97 12.89 0.64
N LYS A 70 1.63 12.58 -0.61
CA LYS A 70 0.37 13.01 -1.22
C LYS A 70 -0.85 12.52 -0.44
N VAL A 71 -0.85 11.27 0.04
CA VAL A 71 -1.96 10.74 0.85
C VAL A 71 -1.99 11.38 2.24
N ALA A 72 -0.85 11.52 2.91
CA ALA A 72 -0.76 12.14 4.23
C ALA A 72 -1.18 13.63 4.20
N GLU A 73 -0.76 14.39 3.20
CA GLU A 73 -1.11 15.81 3.01
C GLU A 73 -2.57 16.01 2.55
N SER A 74 -3.26 14.94 2.13
CA SER A 74 -4.68 15.04 1.75
C SER A 74 -5.62 15.25 2.94
N GLY A 75 -5.11 15.13 4.17
CA GLY A 75 -5.90 15.29 5.40
C GLY A 75 -6.74 14.06 5.76
N ILE A 76 -6.47 12.92 5.12
CA ILE A 76 -7.15 11.65 5.41
C ILE A 76 -6.79 11.13 6.80
N THR A 77 -7.78 10.62 7.55
CA THR A 77 -7.52 9.98 8.85
C THR A 77 -6.96 8.58 8.68
N ALA A 78 -6.36 8.02 9.74
CA ALA A 78 -5.89 6.64 9.74
C ALA A 78 -7.02 5.64 9.40
N GLU A 79 -8.23 5.88 9.92
CA GLU A 79 -9.40 5.03 9.66
C GLU A 79 -9.86 5.12 8.20
N GLN A 80 -9.88 6.31 7.62
CA GLN A 80 -10.21 6.49 6.21
C GLN A 80 -9.14 5.87 5.31
N ALA A 81 -7.86 6.02 5.65
CA ALA A 81 -6.77 5.38 4.90
C ALA A 81 -6.88 3.85 4.97
N GLU A 82 -7.31 3.31 6.12
CA GLU A 82 -7.58 1.88 6.26
C GLU A 82 -8.71 1.42 5.33
N GLN A 83 -9.82 2.17 5.28
CA GLN A 83 -10.95 1.86 4.40
C GLN A 83 -10.54 1.89 2.91
N GLU A 84 -9.79 2.92 2.50
CA GLU A 84 -9.28 3.02 1.13
C GLU A 84 -8.28 1.90 0.80
N TYR A 85 -7.43 1.51 1.76
CA TYR A 85 -6.55 0.34 1.60
C TYR A 85 -7.36 -0.93 1.36
N ILE A 86 -8.34 -1.21 2.22
CA ILE A 86 -9.19 -2.41 2.14
C ILE A 86 -9.90 -2.46 0.79
N LYS A 87 -10.51 -1.34 0.39
CA LYS A 87 -11.23 -1.23 -0.89
C LYS A 87 -10.30 -1.54 -2.08
N LEU A 88 -9.16 -0.85 -2.15
CA LEU A 88 -8.20 -1.06 -3.23
C LEU A 88 -7.65 -2.49 -3.22
N ALA A 89 -7.36 -3.04 -2.05
CA ALA A 89 -6.86 -4.39 -1.92
C ALA A 89 -7.89 -5.45 -2.35
N GLU A 90 -9.16 -5.30 -1.99
CA GLU A 90 -10.24 -6.18 -2.46
C GLU A 90 -10.38 -6.12 -3.99
N GLU A 91 -10.31 -4.93 -4.60
CA GLU A 91 -10.31 -4.77 -6.06
C GLU A 91 -9.13 -5.48 -6.73
N LEU A 92 -7.93 -5.38 -6.13
CA LEU A 92 -6.73 -6.04 -6.66
C LEU A 92 -6.79 -7.55 -6.49
N LEU A 93 -7.28 -8.06 -5.36
CA LEU A 93 -7.51 -9.50 -5.17
C LEU A 93 -8.48 -10.04 -6.23
N ALA A 94 -9.59 -9.36 -6.48
CA ALA A 94 -10.53 -9.77 -7.52
C ALA A 94 -9.91 -9.78 -8.93
N LYS A 95 -8.99 -8.85 -9.21
CA LYS A 95 -8.34 -8.71 -10.51
C LYS A 95 -7.20 -9.71 -10.72
N TYR A 96 -6.42 -9.99 -9.68
CA TYR A 96 -5.16 -10.71 -9.80
C TYR A 96 -5.13 -12.08 -9.10
N ASP A 97 -5.99 -12.34 -8.11
CA ASP A 97 -6.09 -13.62 -7.41
C ASP A 97 -7.14 -14.55 -8.05
N ASN A 98 -7.05 -14.74 -9.37
CA ASN A 98 -7.81 -15.74 -10.12
C ASN A 98 -7.02 -17.04 -10.33
#